data_AF-A0A199AY63-F1
#
_entry.id   AF-A0A199AY63-F1
#
_cell.length_a   1.000
_cell.length_b   1.000
_cell.length_c   1.000
_cell.angle_alpha   90.00
_cell.angle_beta   90.00
_cell.angle_gamma   90.00
#
_symmetry.space_group_name_H-M   'P 1'
#
loop_
_entity.id
_entity.type
_entity.pdbx_description
1 polymer ?
#
loop_
_entity_poly.entity_id
_entity_poly.type
_entity_poly.pdbx_seq_one_letter_code
_entity_poly.pdbx_strand_id
1 'polypeptide(L)'
;MGFAPTPWQWTDWAYAEDGRFDGRWDDPGGSWRTLYVGETRLACLLELLARFRPSSRVSDDLDAAAIRDARPRTLTRGIASWLHGVTDVDDVPLDGIEFASRHGDDLTLWAIFERSRDGDVSAILAPRFDNAGLGTGDADLNRAMELLGLRWAD
;
A
#
# COMPACT_ATOMS: atom_id res chain seq x y z
N MET A 1 -10.00 5.03 16.42
CA MET A 1 -10.81 5.92 15.56
C MET A 1 -10.54 5.50 14.13
N GLY A 2 -11.48 4.82 13.50
CA GLY A 2 -11.42 4.51 12.07
C GLY A 2 -12.61 5.19 11.42
N PHE A 3 -12.37 6.00 10.39
CA PHE A 3 -13.44 6.35 9.46
C PHE A 3 -13.81 5.07 8.70
N ALA A 4 -15.10 4.88 8.38
CA ALA A 4 -15.44 3.93 7.33
C ALA A 4 -14.95 4.57 6.02
N PRO A 5 -13.84 4.09 5.40
CA PRO A 5 -13.39 4.71 4.18
C PRO A 5 -14.47 4.45 3.11
N THR A 6 -14.79 5.46 2.33
CA THR A 6 -15.46 5.23 1.05
C THR A 6 -14.50 4.36 0.23
N PRO A 7 -14.89 3.13 -0.15
CA PRO A 7 -13.97 2.24 -0.85
C PRO A 7 -13.41 2.88 -2.14
N TRP A 8 -12.12 2.65 -2.43
CA TRP A 8 -11.32 3.29 -3.50
C TRP A 8 -11.18 4.82 -3.45
N GLN A 9 -11.73 5.52 -2.46
CA GLN A 9 -11.53 6.96 -2.36
C GLN A 9 -10.07 7.28 -2.12
N TRP A 10 -9.55 8.26 -2.87
CA TRP A 10 -8.22 8.78 -2.64
C TRP A 10 -8.08 9.27 -1.20
N THR A 11 -6.95 8.96 -0.56
CA THR A 11 -6.68 9.41 0.81
C THR A 11 -6.80 10.94 0.91
N ASP A 12 -7.50 11.42 1.93
CA ASP A 12 -7.65 12.86 2.13
C ASP A 12 -6.28 13.49 2.45
N TRP A 13 -5.99 14.65 1.84
CA TRP A 13 -4.79 15.44 2.11
C TRP A 13 -4.67 15.87 3.58
N ALA A 14 -5.77 15.86 4.35
CA ALA A 14 -5.75 16.05 5.80
C ALA A 14 -4.88 15.04 6.55
N TYR A 15 -4.57 13.88 5.95
CA TYR A 15 -3.69 12.86 6.51
C TYR A 15 -2.23 12.96 6.03
N ALA A 16 -1.91 13.95 5.17
CA ALA A 16 -0.56 14.17 4.70
C ALA A 16 0.28 14.90 5.76
N GLU A 17 1.55 14.53 5.90
CA GLU A 17 2.52 15.22 6.74
C GLU A 17 3.31 16.20 5.88
N ASP A 18 3.32 17.48 6.26
CA ASP A 18 3.95 18.56 5.47
C ASP A 18 3.51 18.59 3.99
N GLY A 19 2.24 18.27 3.75
CA GLY A 19 1.63 18.22 2.42
C GLY A 19 2.05 17.01 1.57
N ARG A 20 2.68 15.98 2.17
CA ARG A 20 3.13 14.78 1.46
C ARG A 20 2.71 13.51 2.18
N PHE A 21 2.46 12.48 1.40
CA PHE A 21 2.34 11.12 1.91
C PHE A 21 3.72 10.45 1.92
N ASP A 22 3.89 9.51 2.84
CA ASP A 22 5.20 8.94 3.10
C ASP A 22 5.40 7.54 2.50
N GLY A 23 4.47 7.00 1.72
CA GLY A 23 4.57 5.69 1.09
C GLY A 23 5.78 5.50 0.17
N ARG A 24 6.01 4.23 -0.20
CA ARG A 24 7.17 3.81 -1.02
C ARG A 24 7.11 4.40 -2.44
N TRP A 25 5.93 4.45 -3.01
CA TRP A 25 5.63 4.88 -4.37
C TRP A 25 4.90 6.23 -4.42
N ASP A 26 4.84 6.95 -3.30
CA ASP A 26 4.14 8.23 -3.22
C ASP A 26 4.93 9.34 -3.90
N ASP A 27 4.24 10.39 -4.34
CA ASP A 27 4.87 11.54 -4.97
C ASP A 27 5.88 12.19 -4.01
N PRO A 28 7.16 12.32 -4.40
CA PRO A 28 8.10 13.11 -3.63
C PRO A 28 7.67 14.59 -3.56
N GLY A 29 6.86 15.08 -4.51
CA GLY A 29 6.38 16.46 -4.59
C GLY A 29 5.13 16.79 -3.76
N GLY A 30 4.30 15.81 -3.40
CA GLY A 30 3.00 16.03 -2.75
C GLY A 30 1.91 16.58 -3.67
N SER A 31 1.97 16.28 -4.98
CA SER A 31 1.05 16.79 -6.01
C SER A 31 -0.04 15.79 -6.39
N TRP A 32 0.18 14.50 -6.13
CA TRP A 32 -0.77 13.43 -6.43
C TRP A 32 -0.72 12.35 -5.35
N ARG A 33 -1.83 11.64 -5.20
CA ARG A 33 -2.03 10.56 -4.22
C ARG A 33 -1.75 9.19 -4.82
N THR A 34 -1.51 8.22 -3.94
CA THR A 34 -1.32 6.82 -4.33
C THR A 34 -2.27 5.93 -3.54
N LEU A 35 -2.93 4.99 -4.22
CA LEU A 35 -3.66 3.90 -3.59
C LEU A 35 -2.80 2.64 -3.65
N TYR A 36 -2.60 2.01 -2.49
CA TYR A 36 -1.94 0.72 -2.39
C TYR A 36 -3.01 -0.37 -2.33
N VAL A 37 -2.95 -1.30 -3.27
CA VAL A 37 -3.90 -2.40 -3.40
C VAL A 37 -3.15 -3.71 -3.56
N GLY A 38 -3.79 -4.82 -3.23
CA GLY A 38 -3.22 -6.15 -3.35
C GLY A 38 -4.13 -7.09 -4.11
N GLU A 39 -3.54 -8.11 -4.73
CA GLU A 39 -4.26 -9.15 -5.47
C GLU A 39 -5.18 -9.97 -4.57
N THR A 40 -4.80 -10.09 -3.29
CA THR A 40 -5.55 -10.84 -2.29
C THR A 40 -5.78 -10.00 -1.04
N ARG A 41 -6.86 -10.32 -0.32
CA ARG A 41 -7.14 -9.74 1.00
C ARG A 41 -6.00 -10.04 1.98
N LEU A 42 -5.41 -11.24 1.93
CA LEU A 42 -4.24 -11.60 2.73
C LEU A 42 -3.04 -10.66 2.47
N ALA A 43 -2.73 -10.33 1.21
CA ALA A 43 -1.64 -9.40 0.87
C ALA A 43 -1.87 -8.00 1.48
N CYS A 44 -3.09 -7.47 1.35
CA CYS A 44 -3.46 -6.19 1.95
C CYS A 44 -3.34 -6.22 3.48
N LEU A 45 -3.80 -7.29 4.12
CA LEU A 45 -3.75 -7.45 5.58
C LEU A 45 -2.31 -7.56 6.08
N LEU A 46 -1.43 -8.27 5.36
CA LEU A 46 -0.02 -8.39 5.74
C LEU A 46 0.68 -7.03 5.75
N GLU A 47 0.55 -6.22 4.70
CA GLU A 47 1.16 -4.87 4.68
C GLU A 47 0.54 -3.95 5.75
N LEU A 48 -0.78 -4.01 5.94
CA LEU A 48 -1.46 -3.17 6.93
C LEU A 48 -1.06 -3.52 8.37
N LEU A 49 -0.96 -4.81 8.68
CA LEU A 49 -0.69 -5.28 10.04
C LEU A 49 0.81 -5.34 10.38
N ALA A 50 1.71 -5.30 9.38
CA ALA A 50 3.15 -5.41 9.58
C ALA A 50 3.71 -4.42 10.60
N ARG A 51 3.15 -3.20 10.68
CA ARG A 51 3.56 -2.17 11.65
C ARG A 51 3.30 -2.56 13.12
N PHE A 52 2.45 -3.54 13.37
CA PHE A 52 2.13 -4.03 14.71
C PHE A 52 2.99 -5.25 15.11
N ARG A 53 3.79 -5.79 14.18
CA ARG A 53 4.65 -6.95 14.45
C ARG A 53 5.48 -6.68 15.71
N PRO A 54 5.45 -7.57 16.72
CA PRO A 54 6.25 -7.40 17.92
C PRO A 54 7.73 -7.28 17.53
N SER A 55 8.40 -6.21 17.94
CA SER A 55 9.84 -6.10 17.78
C SER A 55 10.51 -7.05 18.76
N SER A 56 11.08 -8.16 18.27
CA SER A 56 12.06 -8.88 19.07
C SER A 56 13.28 -7.97 19.19
N ARG A 57 13.57 -7.52 20.41
CA ARG A 57 14.88 -6.95 20.71
C ARG A 57 15.90 -8.05 20.46
N VAL A 58 16.59 -7.96 19.31
CA VAL A 58 17.73 -8.77 18.87
C VAL A 58 17.39 -10.21 18.47
N SER A 59 17.34 -10.47 17.16
CA SER A 59 17.82 -11.72 16.57
C SER A 59 18.79 -11.34 15.44
N ASP A 60 20.01 -11.85 15.46
CA ASP A 60 21.09 -11.56 14.51
C ASP A 60 20.81 -11.96 13.04
N ASP A 61 19.60 -12.46 12.73
CA ASP A 61 19.05 -12.57 11.36
C ASP A 61 18.42 -11.25 10.85
N LEU A 62 18.57 -10.15 11.59
CA LEU A 62 18.01 -8.83 11.30
C LEU A 62 18.59 -8.18 10.02
N ASP A 63 19.55 -8.80 9.33
CA ASP A 63 20.25 -8.12 8.23
C ASP A 63 19.68 -8.38 6.82
N ALA A 64 18.92 -9.45 6.55
CA ALA A 64 18.42 -9.65 5.17
C ALA A 64 17.22 -8.75 4.80
N ALA A 65 16.30 -8.54 5.74
CA ALA A 65 15.10 -7.73 5.55
C ALA A 65 15.38 -6.24 5.84
N ALA A 66 16.17 -5.91 6.87
CA ALA A 66 16.53 -4.53 7.20
C ALA A 66 17.50 -3.90 6.16
N ILE A 67 18.37 -4.70 5.51
CA ILE A 67 19.18 -4.24 4.35
C ILE A 67 18.29 -3.90 3.14
N ARG A 68 17.13 -4.54 2.98
CA ARG A 68 16.15 -4.14 1.95
C ARG A 68 15.31 -2.92 2.32
N ASP A 69 15.21 -2.57 3.60
CA ASP A 69 14.15 -1.69 4.13
C ASP A 69 14.54 -0.20 4.30
N ALA A 70 15.82 0.15 4.53
CA ALA A 70 16.11 1.50 5.06
C ALA A 70 16.45 2.60 4.04
N ARG A 71 16.95 2.32 2.82
CA ARG A 71 17.07 3.34 1.75
C ARG A 71 17.07 2.77 0.32
N PRO A 72 16.59 3.54 -0.68
CA PRO A 72 16.05 4.90 -0.55
C PRO A 72 14.59 4.95 -0.99
N ARG A 73 13.67 5.35 -0.10
CA ARG A 73 12.36 5.88 -0.53
C ARG A 73 12.54 6.92 -1.65
N THR A 74 13.66 7.64 -1.67
CA THR A 74 14.07 8.51 -2.78
C THR A 74 14.11 7.81 -4.14
N LEU A 75 14.63 6.58 -4.25
CA LEU A 75 14.69 5.86 -5.52
C LEU A 75 13.29 5.43 -5.97
N THR A 76 12.53 4.78 -5.08
CA THR A 76 11.20 4.27 -5.44
C THR A 76 10.23 5.42 -5.75
N ARG A 77 10.29 6.52 -4.99
CA ARG A 77 9.52 7.74 -5.26
C ARG A 77 10.00 8.48 -6.50
N GLY A 78 11.32 8.45 -6.79
CA GLY A 78 11.87 8.98 -8.04
C GLY A 78 11.37 8.20 -9.25
N ILE A 79 11.35 6.87 -9.17
CA ILE A 79 10.77 6.00 -10.19
C ILE A 79 9.27 6.26 -10.31
N ALA A 80 8.54 6.40 -9.19
CA ALA A 80 7.11 6.69 -9.21
C ALA A 80 6.80 8.03 -9.93
N SER A 81 7.53 9.09 -9.57
CA SER A 81 7.41 10.41 -10.20
C SER A 81 7.72 10.35 -11.69
N TRP A 82 8.76 9.60 -12.09
CA TRP A 82 9.07 9.38 -13.49
C TRP A 82 7.94 8.62 -14.21
N LEU A 83 7.50 7.47 -13.68
CA LEU A 83 6.41 6.67 -14.26
C LEU A 83 5.10 7.45 -14.38
N HIS A 84 4.82 8.33 -13.42
CA HIS A 84 3.65 9.22 -13.49
C HIS A 84 3.70 10.10 -14.74
N GLY A 85 4.88 10.57 -15.14
CA GLY A 85 5.08 11.34 -16.37
C GLY A 85 5.18 10.52 -17.66
N VAL A 86 5.24 9.18 -17.58
CA VAL A 86 5.39 8.30 -18.75
C VAL A 86 4.02 7.97 -19.35
N THR A 87 3.98 7.97 -20.68
CA THR A 87 2.87 7.48 -21.50
C THR A 87 3.28 6.26 -22.31
N ASP A 88 2.32 5.44 -22.72
CA ASP A 88 2.53 4.36 -23.68
C ASP A 88 2.58 4.88 -25.14
N VAL A 89 2.58 3.96 -26.11
CA VAL A 89 2.68 4.29 -27.54
C VAL A 89 1.48 5.06 -28.09
N ASP A 90 0.35 5.04 -27.38
CA ASP A 90 -0.90 5.72 -27.74
C ASP A 90 -1.11 6.99 -26.89
N ASP A 91 -0.04 7.51 -26.26
CA ASP A 91 -0.06 8.65 -25.34
C ASP A 91 -0.95 8.44 -24.09
N VAL A 92 -1.21 7.18 -23.72
CA VAL A 92 -1.98 6.86 -22.51
C VAL A 92 -1.06 6.84 -21.28
N PRO A 93 -1.35 7.61 -20.22
CA PRO A 93 -0.53 7.62 -19.02
C PRO A 93 -0.55 6.28 -18.27
N LEU A 94 0.59 5.88 -17.67
CA LEU A 94 0.66 4.67 -16.85
C LEU A 94 -0.01 4.85 -15.48
N ASP A 95 -1.12 4.19 -15.19
CA ASP A 95 -1.89 4.44 -13.96
C ASP A 95 -1.28 3.91 -12.66
N GLY A 96 -0.15 3.20 -12.72
CA GLY A 96 0.47 2.65 -11.54
C GLY A 96 1.61 1.70 -11.83
N ILE A 97 2.05 1.02 -10.78
CA ILE A 97 3.12 0.02 -10.84
C ILE A 97 2.76 -1.21 -10.01
N GLU A 98 3.05 -2.37 -10.56
CA GLU A 98 3.06 -3.64 -9.86
C GLU A 98 4.39 -3.84 -9.11
N PHE A 99 4.32 -4.38 -7.89
CA PHE A 99 5.50 -4.74 -7.12
C PHE A 99 5.22 -5.91 -6.17
N ALA A 100 6.25 -6.70 -5.90
CA ALA A 100 6.17 -7.79 -4.93
C ALA A 100 6.08 -7.25 -3.50
N SER A 101 5.20 -7.84 -2.69
CA SER A 101 5.17 -7.63 -1.24
C SER A 101 6.48 -8.11 -0.61
N ARG A 102 6.83 -7.52 0.53
CA ARG A 102 7.95 -7.99 1.35
C ARG A 102 7.61 -9.22 2.20
N HIS A 103 6.33 -9.61 2.27
CA HIS A 103 5.80 -10.61 3.18
C HIS A 103 5.57 -12.00 2.55
N GLY A 104 5.97 -12.20 1.29
CA GLY A 104 5.95 -13.50 0.62
C GLY A 104 6.25 -13.36 -0.88
N ASP A 105 6.90 -14.37 -1.46
CA ASP A 105 7.40 -14.32 -2.84
C ASP A 105 6.30 -14.34 -3.92
N ASP A 106 5.06 -14.71 -3.55
CA ASP A 106 3.91 -14.82 -4.47
C ASP A 106 2.79 -13.79 -4.19
N LEU A 107 3.09 -12.71 -3.44
CA LEU A 107 2.10 -11.68 -3.11
C LEU A 107 2.30 -10.43 -3.95
N THR A 108 1.41 -10.23 -4.92
CA THR A 108 1.40 -9.06 -5.81
C THR A 108 0.66 -7.88 -5.18
N LEU A 109 1.31 -6.71 -5.22
CA LEU A 109 0.73 -5.43 -4.83
C LEU A 109 0.81 -4.46 -6.00
N TRP A 110 -0.07 -3.47 -6.00
CA TRP A 110 -0.03 -2.34 -6.93
C TRP A 110 -0.07 -1.02 -6.18
N ALA A 111 0.68 -0.05 -6.69
CA ALA A 111 0.55 1.36 -6.35
C ALA A 111 -0.13 2.05 -7.53
N ILE A 112 -1.38 2.48 -7.35
CA ILE A 112 -2.18 3.18 -8.35
C ILE A 112 -2.05 4.67 -8.10
N PHE A 113 -1.65 5.41 -9.12
CA PHE A 113 -1.42 6.84 -9.03
C PHE A 113 -2.67 7.63 -9.40
N GLU A 114 -2.94 8.68 -8.63
CA GLU A 114 -3.97 9.66 -8.97
C GLU A 114 -3.61 10.40 -10.26
N ARG A 115 -4.57 10.48 -11.18
CA ARG A 115 -4.48 11.14 -12.47
C ARG A 115 -5.42 12.34 -12.54
N SER A 116 -5.11 13.28 -13.45
CA SER A 116 -5.95 14.48 -13.70
C SER A 116 -7.36 14.17 -14.19
N ARG A 117 -7.58 12.96 -14.73
CA ARG A 117 -8.90 12.45 -15.15
C ARG A 117 -9.73 11.88 -14.01
N ASP A 118 -9.14 11.70 -12.83
CA ASP A 118 -9.81 11.12 -11.68
C ASP A 118 -10.68 12.15 -10.96
N GLY A 119 -11.76 11.68 -10.34
CA GLY A 119 -12.55 12.44 -9.39
C GLY A 119 -12.15 12.08 -7.96
N ASP A 120 -13.13 11.81 -7.10
CA ASP A 120 -12.88 11.31 -5.75
C ASP A 120 -12.29 9.89 -5.72
N VAL A 121 -12.41 9.16 -6.83
CA VAL A 121 -11.90 7.80 -7.05
C VAL A 121 -11.18 7.71 -8.40
N SER A 122 -10.33 6.71 -8.57
CA SER A 122 -9.69 6.41 -9.85
C SER A 122 -10.69 6.06 -10.94
N ALA A 123 -10.50 6.60 -12.15
CA ALA A 123 -11.33 6.33 -13.31
C ALA A 123 -11.09 4.94 -13.95
N ILE A 124 -10.05 4.19 -13.55
CA ILE A 124 -9.83 2.80 -14.00
C ILE A 124 -10.32 1.74 -13.03
N LEU A 125 -10.65 2.10 -11.80
CA LEU A 125 -11.14 1.14 -10.82
C LEU A 125 -12.65 0.96 -10.98
N ALA A 126 -13.07 -0.28 -11.24
CA ALA A 126 -14.49 -0.60 -11.28
C ALA A 126 -15.09 -0.52 -9.85
N PRO A 127 -16.36 -0.07 -9.70
CA PRO A 127 -17.01 0.09 -8.40
C PRO A 127 -17.51 -1.25 -7.82
N ARG A 128 -16.73 -2.33 -7.96
CA ARG A 128 -17.04 -3.62 -7.36
C ARG A 128 -16.43 -3.67 -5.97
N PHE A 129 -17.30 -3.72 -4.98
CA PHE A 129 -16.92 -3.82 -3.58
C PHE A 129 -17.75 -4.87 -2.89
N ASP A 130 -17.06 -5.77 -2.20
CA ASP A 130 -17.66 -6.55 -1.14
C ASP A 130 -17.25 -5.91 0.19
N ASN A 131 -18.18 -5.17 0.79
CA ASN A 131 -18.02 -4.61 2.14
C ASN A 131 -18.37 -5.64 3.22
N ALA A 132 -18.13 -6.93 2.98
CA ALA A 132 -18.10 -7.92 4.04
C ALA A 132 -17.12 -7.42 5.11
N GLY A 133 -17.66 -6.97 6.24
CA GLY A 133 -16.86 -6.45 7.34
C GLY A 133 -15.84 -7.49 7.80
N LEU A 134 -14.65 -7.02 8.17
CA LEU A 134 -13.63 -7.87 8.78
C LEU A 134 -14.04 -8.18 10.23
N GLY A 135 -14.34 -9.45 10.50
CA GLY A 135 -14.63 -9.96 11.85
C GLY A 135 -13.50 -10.83 12.39
N THR A 136 -13.51 -11.12 13.69
CA THR A 136 -12.53 -12.01 14.34
C THR A 136 -12.53 -13.44 13.80
N GLY A 137 -13.57 -13.85 13.07
CA GLY A 137 -13.63 -15.14 12.38
C GLY A 137 -13.10 -15.13 10.93
N ASP A 138 -12.61 -14.01 10.42
CA ASP A 138 -12.08 -13.92 9.05
C ASP A 138 -10.78 -14.74 8.92
N ALA A 139 -10.74 -15.65 7.95
CA ALA A 139 -9.64 -16.58 7.77
C ALA A 139 -8.35 -15.88 7.34
N ASP A 140 -8.44 -14.87 6.46
CA ASP A 140 -7.27 -14.12 5.98
C ASP A 140 -6.72 -13.21 7.09
N LEU A 141 -7.60 -12.61 7.89
CA LEU A 141 -7.20 -11.82 9.06
C LEU A 141 -6.45 -12.67 10.09
N ASN A 142 -7.03 -13.82 10.46
CA ASN A 142 -6.38 -14.72 11.40
C ASN A 142 -5.06 -15.27 10.84
N ARG A 143 -5.00 -15.57 9.53
CA ARG A 143 -3.77 -16.01 8.87
C ARG A 143 -2.69 -14.93 8.86
N ALA A 144 -3.05 -13.67 8.55
CA ALA A 144 -2.11 -12.55 8.60
C ALA A 144 -1.59 -12.32 10.02
N MET A 145 -2.47 -12.37 11.03
CA MET A 145 -2.08 -12.25 12.44
C MET A 145 -1.13 -13.37 12.87
N GLU A 146 -1.40 -14.62 12.47
CA GLU A 146 -0.51 -15.75 12.72
C GLU A 146 0.89 -15.54 12.12
N LEU A 147 0.96 -15.19 10.83
CA LEU A 147 2.22 -14.95 10.11
C LEU A 147 3.03 -13.80 10.71
N LEU A 148 2.37 -12.79 11.28
CA LEU A 148 3.00 -11.63 11.91
C LEU A 148 3.23 -11.80 13.42
N GLY A 149 2.85 -12.94 14.00
CA GLY A 149 2.97 -13.18 15.44
C GLY A 149 2.10 -12.27 16.30
N LEU A 150 0.96 -11.82 15.77
CA LEU A 150 -0.01 -10.95 16.43
C LEU A 150 -1.05 -11.77 17.19
N ARG A 151 -1.61 -11.17 18.24
CA ARG A 151 -2.72 -11.73 19.01
C ARG A 151 -3.75 -10.63 19.25
N TRP A 152 -5.01 -11.03 19.38
CA TRP A 152 -6.06 -10.13 19.85
C TRP A 152 -5.74 -9.65 21.26
N ALA A 153 -6.06 -8.39 21.57
CA ALA A 153 -6.03 -7.91 22.93
C ALA A 153 -7.19 -8.54 23.72
N ASP A 154 -6.92 -8.94 24.96
CA ASP A 154 -7.92 -9.45 25.90
C ASP A 154 -8.92 -8.37 26.34
#